data_AF-A0AAV4CEQ0-F1
#
_entry.id   AF-A0AAV4CEQ0-F1
#
_cell.length_a   1.000
_cell.length_b   1.000
_cell.length_c   1.000
_cell.angle_alpha   90.00
_cell.angle_beta   90.00
_cell.angle_gamma   90.00
#
_symmetry.space_group_name_H-M   'P 1'
#
loop_
_entity.id
_entity.type
_entity.pdbx_description
1 polymer ?
#
loop_
_entity_poly.entity_id
_entity_poly.type
_entity_poly.pdbx_seq_one_letter_code
_entity_poly.pdbx_strand_id
1 'polypeptide(L)'
;MKGAVRLSQNKKLCNIDTIDWGMLAPGVPKEKHVFKENREEKMCPNVCNRSCVVERNSQKRWCWNSEADGCQKDPDFGEIGRPS
;
A
#
# COMPACT_ATOMS: atom_id res chain seq x y z
N MET A 1 18.86 8.51 8.31
CA MET A 1 17.97 7.65 9.13
C MET A 1 16.77 7.29 8.28
N LYS A 2 16.42 6.00 8.15
CA LYS A 2 15.13 5.60 7.59
C LYS A 2 14.17 5.40 8.76
N GLY A 3 13.17 6.27 8.87
CA GLY A 3 12.20 6.25 9.97
C GLY A 3 11.11 5.22 9.75
N ALA A 4 10.60 4.63 10.83
CA ALA A 4 9.41 3.80 10.76
C ALA A 4 8.13 4.65 10.71
N VAL A 5 7.08 4.13 10.07
CA VAL A 5 5.77 4.79 9.97
C VAL A 5 4.89 4.41 11.17
N ARG A 6 4.17 5.40 11.72
CA ARG A 6 3.14 5.21 12.73
C ARG A 6 1.81 5.75 12.24
N LEU A 7 0.81 4.88 12.12
CA LEU A 7 -0.59 5.22 11.89
C LEU A 7 -1.41 4.60 13.02
N SER A 8 -1.97 5.41 13.90
CA SER A 8 -2.75 4.89 15.02
C SER A 8 -4.02 5.68 15.31
N GLN A 9 -5.03 5.01 15.83
CA GLN A 9 -6.30 5.61 16.29
C GLN A 9 -7.18 6.20 15.18
N ASN A 10 -6.95 5.84 13.92
CA ASN A 10 -7.75 6.32 12.80
C ASN A 10 -8.89 5.33 12.48
N LYS A 11 -10.04 5.48 13.16
CA LYS A 11 -11.16 4.51 13.10
C LYS A 11 -11.81 4.34 11.72
N LYS A 12 -11.52 5.24 10.78
CA LYS A 12 -12.00 5.21 9.40
C LYS A 12 -10.89 4.93 8.38
N LEU A 13 -9.64 4.80 8.81
CA LEU A 13 -8.51 4.57 7.92
C LEU A 13 -8.46 3.10 7.50
N CYS A 14 -8.63 2.87 6.21
CA CYS A 14 -8.44 1.60 5.51
C CYS A 14 -7.13 1.62 4.70
N ASN A 15 -6.86 0.53 3.96
CA ASN A 15 -5.80 0.48 2.95
C ASN A 15 -4.36 0.50 3.51
N ILE A 16 -4.19 0.30 4.81
CA ILE A 16 -2.85 0.20 5.43
C ILE A 16 -2.14 -1.06 4.93
N ASP A 17 -2.88 -2.17 4.80
CA ASP A 17 -2.34 -3.44 4.34
C ASP A 17 -2.19 -3.53 2.82
N THR A 18 -2.77 -2.57 2.08
CA THR A 18 -2.63 -2.46 0.62
C THR A 18 -1.47 -1.58 0.19
N ILE A 19 -0.63 -1.14 1.12
CA ILE A 19 0.59 -0.39 0.80
C ILE A 19 1.79 -1.33 0.93
N ASP A 20 2.65 -1.32 -0.08
CA ASP A 20 3.98 -1.89 -0.01
C ASP A 20 4.90 -0.94 0.78
N TRP A 21 4.97 -1.16 2.08
CA TRP A 21 5.86 -0.43 2.98
C TRP A 21 7.34 -0.79 2.79
N GLY A 22 7.63 -1.98 2.25
CA GLY A 22 9.00 -2.41 1.95
C GLY A 22 9.61 -1.55 0.84
N MET A 23 8.80 -1.20 -0.15
CA MET A 23 9.19 -0.25 -1.20
C MET A 23 9.41 1.17 -0.66
N LEU A 24 8.57 1.66 0.26
CA LEU A 24 8.65 3.03 0.78
C LEU A 24 9.75 3.22 1.84
N ALA A 25 10.00 2.19 2.64
CA ALA A 25 10.97 2.21 3.73
C ALA A 25 11.97 1.04 3.58
N PRO A 26 12.78 1.01 2.51
CA PRO A 26 13.65 -0.12 2.22
C PRO A 26 14.66 -0.34 3.34
N GLY A 27 14.70 -1.56 3.89
CA GLY A 27 15.55 -1.94 5.02
C GLY A 27 14.96 -1.63 6.40
N VAL A 28 13.72 -1.14 6.49
CA VAL A 28 12.96 -1.06 7.73
C VAL A 28 12.02 -2.27 7.80
N PRO A 29 12.19 -3.19 8.78
CA PRO A 29 11.30 -4.33 8.94
C PRO A 29 9.86 -3.90 9.22
N LYS A 30 8.87 -4.66 8.73
CA LYS A 30 7.44 -4.33 8.89
C LYS A 30 7.05 -4.19 10.37
N GLU A 31 7.69 -4.94 11.25
CA GLU A 31 7.46 -4.98 12.70
C GLU A 31 7.89 -3.68 13.39
N LYS A 32 8.74 -2.87 12.75
CA LYS A 32 9.11 -1.54 13.26
C LYS A 32 8.02 -0.52 12.99
N HIS A 33 7.13 -0.76 12.03
CA HIS A 33 5.97 0.09 11.79
C HIS A 33 4.91 -0.14 12.85
N VAL A 34 4.15 0.92 13.16
CA VAL A 34 3.10 0.87 14.19
C VAL A 34 1.76 1.20 13.55
N PHE A 35 0.95 0.16 13.32
CA PHE A 35 -0.41 0.27 12.79
C PHE A 35 -1.40 -0.28 13.81
N LYS A 36 -1.90 0.58 14.71
CA LYS A 36 -2.74 0.15 15.84
C LYS A 36 -4.03 0.94 15.92
N GLU A 37 -5.12 0.28 16.31
CA GLU A 37 -6.41 0.93 16.58
C GLU A 37 -7.02 1.70 15.39
N ASN A 38 -6.62 1.33 14.15
CA ASN A 38 -7.25 1.79 12.92
C ASN A 38 -8.45 0.89 12.56
N ARG A 39 -9.14 1.15 11.44
CA ARG A 39 -10.19 0.26 10.95
C ARG A 39 -9.58 -1.12 10.67
N GLU A 40 -10.29 -2.18 11.08
CA GLU A 40 -9.93 -3.54 10.67
C GLU A 40 -10.11 -3.71 9.16
N GLU A 41 -9.11 -4.26 8.47
CA GLU A 41 -9.12 -4.37 7.01
C GLU A 41 -10.31 -5.19 6.49
N LYS A 42 -10.75 -6.21 7.24
CA LYS A 42 -11.94 -7.02 6.91
C LYS A 42 -13.25 -6.22 6.87
N MET A 43 -13.26 -5.05 7.51
CA MET A 43 -14.41 -4.13 7.59
C MET A 43 -14.31 -2.99 6.57
N CYS A 44 -13.35 -3.05 5.65
CA CYS A 44 -13.14 -2.09 4.58
C CYS A 44 -13.88 -2.52 3.31
N PRO A 45 -14.74 -1.66 2.73
CA PRO A 45 -15.70 -2.07 1.71
C PRO A 45 -15.09 -2.32 0.32
N ASN A 46 -13.90 -1.81 -0.01
CA ASN A 46 -13.29 -1.94 -1.35
C ASN A 46 -11.75 -1.92 -1.27
N VAL A 47 -11.12 -3.06 -1.52
CA VAL A 47 -9.66 -3.26 -1.41
C VAL A 47 -9.04 -3.22 -2.81
N CYS A 48 -8.42 -2.08 -3.12
CA CYS A 48 -7.79 -1.66 -4.39
C CYS A 48 -8.62 -1.75 -5.68
N ASN A 49 -8.41 -0.78 -6.56
CA ASN A 49 -8.93 -0.86 -7.91
C ASN A 49 -8.33 -2.08 -8.65
N ARG A 50 -9.13 -2.71 -9.51
CA ARG A 50 -8.71 -3.85 -10.35
C ARG A 50 -7.68 -3.47 -11.41
N SER A 51 -7.47 -2.18 -11.68
CA SER A 51 -6.41 -1.69 -12.55
C SER A 51 -5.03 -1.68 -11.89
N CYS A 52 -4.95 -1.73 -10.55
CA CYS A 52 -3.67 -1.63 -9.85
C CYS A 52 -2.77 -2.84 -10.08
N VAL A 53 -1.46 -2.61 -10.14
CA VAL A 53 -0.44 -3.65 -10.34
C VAL A 53 -0.58 -4.74 -9.28
N VAL A 54 -0.40 -5.98 -9.73
CA VAL A 54 -0.46 -7.17 -8.87
C VAL A 54 0.95 -7.56 -8.47
N GLU A 55 1.17 -7.74 -7.17
CA GLU A 55 2.40 -8.30 -6.63
C GLU A 55 2.67 -9.67 -7.26
N ARG A 56 3.92 -9.86 -7.71
CA ARG A 56 4.35 -11.14 -8.30
C ARG A 56 4.14 -12.23 -7.26
N ASN A 57 3.39 -13.27 -7.64
CA ASN A 57 3.14 -14.49 -6.85
C ASN A 57 2.14 -14.40 -5.69
N SER A 58 1.44 -13.28 -5.44
CA SER A 58 0.49 -13.21 -4.31
C SER A 58 -0.92 -12.75 -4.68
N GLN A 59 -1.19 -12.43 -5.95
CA GLN A 59 -2.44 -11.78 -6.42
C GLN A 59 -2.81 -10.47 -5.67
N LYS A 60 -1.96 -9.99 -4.77
CA LYS A 60 -2.18 -8.79 -3.97
C LYS A 60 -2.00 -7.55 -4.84
N ARG A 61 -2.81 -6.54 -4.62
CA ARG A 61 -2.70 -5.25 -5.32
C ARG A 61 -2.25 -4.16 -4.35
N TRP A 62 -1.46 -3.23 -4.86
CA TRP A 62 -0.94 -2.11 -4.09
C TRP A 62 -1.68 -0.81 -4.42
N CYS A 63 -2.25 -0.16 -3.40
CA CYS A 63 -3.00 1.08 -3.53
C CYS A 63 -3.04 1.88 -2.22
N TRP A 64 -3.15 3.20 -2.37
CA TRP A 64 -3.41 4.16 -1.31
C TRP A 64 -4.90 4.24 -0.95
N ASN A 65 -5.79 3.97 -1.90
CA ASN A 65 -7.25 3.99 -1.73
C ASN A 65 -7.94 3.19 -2.86
N SER A 66 -9.27 3.17 -2.88
CA SER A 66 -10.08 2.45 -3.88
C SER A 66 -10.33 3.20 -5.19
N GLU A 67 -9.92 4.46 -5.30
CA GLU A 67 -10.14 5.30 -6.48
C GLU A 67 -9.31 4.81 -7.68
N ALA A 68 -9.70 5.24 -8.89
CA ALA A 68 -9.08 4.80 -10.14
C ALA A 68 -7.59 5.16 -10.24
N ASP A 69 -7.18 6.29 -9.66
CA ASP A 69 -5.81 6.77 -9.59
C ASP A 69 -5.11 6.43 -8.26
N GLY A 70 -5.81 5.69 -7.39
CA GLY A 70 -5.35 5.33 -6.05
C GLY A 70 -4.24 4.28 -6.01
N CYS A 71 -3.79 3.75 -7.14
CA CYS A 71 -2.77 2.70 -7.16
C CYS A 71 -1.42 3.22 -6.66
N GLN A 72 -0.71 2.38 -5.90
CA GLN A 72 0.65 2.69 -5.48
C GLN A 72 1.56 2.53 -6.69
N LYS A 73 2.24 3.62 -7.07
CA LYS A 73 3.16 3.62 -8.20
C LYS A 73 4.47 2.99 -7.75
N ASP A 74 4.91 1.98 -8.49
CA ASP A 74 6.26 1.46 -8.38
C ASP A 74 7.20 2.38 -9.19
N PRO A 75 8.19 3.04 -8.55
CA PRO A 75 9.10 3.94 -9.23
C PRO A 75 9.96 3.22 -10.29
N ASP A 76 10.21 1.92 -10.17
CA ASP A 76 10.97 1.13 -11.14
C ASP A 76 10.11 0.70 -12.35
N PHE A 77 8.77 0.72 -12.21
CA PHE A 77 7.83 0.45 -13.32
C PHE A 77 7.63 1.67 -14.24
N GLY A 78 8.08 2.85 -13.84
CA GLY A 78 7.95 4.10 -14.60
C GLY A 78 8.80 4.19 -15.87
N GLU A 79 9.80 3.33 -16.03
CA GLU A 79 10.73 3.37 -17.18
C GLU A 79 10.37 2.41 -18.34
N ILE A 80 9.39 1.52 -18.15
CA ILE A 80 9.00 0.50 -19.15
C ILE A 80 7.59 0.72 -19.75
N GLY A 81 6.97 1.87 -19.47
CA GLY A 81 5.58 2.17 -19.82
C GLY A 81 5.36 3.32 -20.80
N ARG A 82 6.37 3.76 -21.59
CA ARG A 82 6.13 4.64 -22.74
C ARG A 82 5.81 3.78 -23.96
N PRO A 83 4.56 3.77 -24.47
CA PRO A 83 4.34 3.26 -25.82
C PRO A 83 5.07 4.18 -26.79
N SER A 84 5.90 3.57 -27.65
CA SER A 84 6.40 4.21 -28.87
C SER A 84 5.27 4.44 -29.87
#